data_AF-A0A3D8RG49-F1
#
_entry.id   AF-A0A3D8RG49-F1
#
_cell.length_a   1.000
_cell.length_b   1.000
_cell.length_c   1.000
_cell.angle_alpha   90.00
_cell.angle_beta   90.00
_cell.angle_gamma   90.00
#
_symmetry.space_group_name_H-M   'P 1'
#
loop_
_entity.id
_entity.type
_entity.pdbx_description
1 polymer ?
#
loop_
_entity_poly.entity_id
_entity_poly.type
_entity_poly.pdbx_seq_one_letter_code
_entity_poly.pdbx_strand_id
1 'polypeptide(L)'
;MQSQRDVILRTHEMSADIGPGKVINFSKFKSATAHELAPLRDVNNIIRSVTVKQSGYCRSLLSKAGENHNSVGMFLQGFLEDDILAECSTGAVVANASFKAVELAMLGLPDEANAIFALLHPTGCLRYSSPMEFFFAASGTRRPDGTEPLNDQKLAPLEQQALESFGHLPRDINFANIDETSYEKISSFVNDLDSRDSPYKDARTGLQAMLMSAGVTALLAMANVLGHEDQASNMMNRIARRIHANQQSAYLSVVRSVWRPYFLSGWLRDKLGITVAELQQYAEFVLQTTKTRLENGPRRIDDFYADKDIPQLLDELSQNTVTSPDYTSDVYYDDHVGDTAPISVLGLPATEEHITSSETRIGHKFPEDLKNFLRITNGCLRVKVGSPPGQMFQRRLVSLGFMAWEDSCFMASPTFYLLPDIRKVDFDWPEFETGAVAMYEHSGQCTQHVWMVPEALVQTAKQRVQDVYERANDETKAIIDHEINFRFGSREAFNEMTVCFYQQYWGEADGEAFPSFRSFLNRVVYESRTMQQRSPLKLPFE
;
A
#
# COMPACT_ATOMS: atom_id res chain seq x y z
N MET A 1 -24.42 0.64 25.73
CA MET A 1 -25.21 1.41 24.74
C MET A 1 -26.04 2.54 25.36
N GLN A 2 -26.61 2.42 26.57
CA GLN A 2 -27.35 3.53 27.21
C GLN A 2 -26.47 4.77 27.53
N SER A 3 -25.24 4.58 28.02
CA SER A 3 -24.38 5.71 28.42
C SER A 3 -23.76 6.51 27.26
N GLN A 4 -23.78 5.99 26.03
CA GLN A 4 -23.35 6.73 24.84
C GLN A 4 -24.45 7.66 24.31
N ARG A 5 -25.72 7.30 24.51
CA ARG A 5 -26.87 8.16 24.15
C ARG A 5 -26.95 9.41 25.04
N ASP A 6 -26.65 9.28 26.33
CA ASP A 6 -26.73 10.39 27.29
C ASP A 6 -25.62 11.45 27.10
N VAL A 7 -24.48 11.05 26.53
CA VAL A 7 -23.38 11.98 26.19
C VAL A 7 -23.70 12.76 24.91
N ILE A 8 -24.29 12.11 23.90
CA ILE A 8 -24.66 12.76 22.64
C ILE A 8 -25.78 13.80 22.86
N LEU A 9 -26.77 13.49 23.70
CA LEU A 9 -27.88 14.40 24.00
C LEU A 9 -27.42 15.67 24.76
N ARG A 10 -26.48 15.55 25.71
CA ARG A 10 -25.93 16.73 26.42
C ARG A 10 -25.06 17.63 25.55
N THR A 11 -24.43 17.07 24.52
CA THR A 11 -23.58 17.85 23.60
C THR A 11 -24.43 18.67 22.62
N HIS A 12 -25.60 18.18 22.24
CA HIS A 12 -26.55 18.94 21.41
C HIS A 12 -27.26 20.07 22.15
N GLU A 13 -27.56 19.91 23.45
CA GLU A 13 -28.16 20.98 24.26
C GLU A 13 -27.21 22.18 24.46
N MET A 14 -25.89 21.97 24.52
CA MET A 14 -24.91 23.06 24.66
C MET A 14 -24.62 23.82 23.36
N SER A 15 -24.94 23.25 22.19
CA SER A 15 -24.71 23.88 20.88
C SER A 15 -25.84 24.84 20.46
N ALA A 16 -27.00 24.81 21.12
CA ALA A 16 -28.16 25.62 20.74
C ALA A 16 -28.06 27.10 21.16
N ASP A 17 -27.14 27.45 22.07
CA ASP A 17 -27.05 28.81 22.65
C ASP A 17 -26.04 29.75 21.97
N ILE A 18 -25.39 29.33 20.88
CA ILE A 18 -24.45 30.18 20.14
C ILE A 18 -24.93 30.32 18.69
N GLY A 19 -25.71 31.37 18.44
CA GLY A 19 -26.20 31.70 17.10
C GLY A 19 -25.06 31.99 16.09
N PRO A 20 -25.33 31.82 14.78
CA PRO A 20 -24.31 31.95 13.74
C PRO A 20 -23.88 33.42 13.60
N GLY A 21 -22.56 33.68 13.71
CA GLY A 21 -21.98 35.00 13.39
C GLY A 21 -21.09 35.67 14.46
N LYS A 22 -20.66 34.98 15.53
CA LYS A 22 -19.68 35.55 16.48
C LYS A 22 -18.27 35.01 16.26
N VAL A 23 -17.38 35.88 15.79
CA VAL A 23 -15.91 35.67 15.78
C VAL A 23 -15.39 35.78 17.21
N ILE A 24 -14.71 34.74 17.71
CA ILE A 24 -14.05 34.75 19.02
C ILE A 24 -12.69 35.44 18.87
N ASN A 25 -12.52 36.60 19.51
CA ASN A 25 -11.26 37.33 19.54
C ASN A 25 -10.42 36.86 20.73
N PHE A 26 -9.33 36.12 20.47
CA PHE A 26 -8.48 35.47 21.49
C PHE A 26 -7.57 36.42 22.28
N SER A 27 -7.62 37.73 22.04
CA SER A 27 -6.74 38.71 22.71
C SER A 27 -7.12 39.08 24.16
N LYS A 28 -8.21 38.53 24.73
CA LYS A 28 -8.67 38.88 26.10
C LYS A 28 -8.43 37.82 27.20
N PHE A 29 -7.77 36.71 26.94
CA PHE A 29 -7.48 35.72 27.97
C PHE A 29 -6.14 36.00 28.70
N LYS A 30 -6.12 37.03 29.55
CA LYS A 30 -5.01 37.26 30.52
C LYS A 30 -5.45 37.41 31.98
N SER A 31 -6.71 37.15 32.34
CA SER A 31 -7.14 37.29 33.74
C SER A 31 -8.34 36.42 34.16
N ALA A 32 -8.39 35.14 33.76
CA ALA A 32 -9.36 34.20 34.32
C ALA A 32 -8.76 33.44 35.52
N THR A 33 -9.50 33.35 36.62
CA THR A 33 -9.07 32.65 37.84
C THR A 33 -9.34 31.14 37.75
N ALA A 34 -8.62 30.34 38.55
CA ALA A 34 -8.57 28.88 38.47
C ALA A 34 -9.93 28.14 38.59
N HIS A 35 -11.00 28.83 38.97
CA HIS A 35 -12.34 28.24 39.11
C HIS A 35 -13.12 28.19 37.77
N GLU A 36 -12.79 29.05 36.80
CA GLU A 36 -13.45 29.08 35.47
C GLU A 36 -12.85 28.08 34.47
N LEU A 37 -11.72 27.44 34.81
CA LEU A 37 -11.01 26.48 33.94
C LEU A 37 -11.31 25.00 34.25
N ALA A 38 -12.13 24.71 35.26
CA ALA A 38 -12.42 23.34 35.67
C ALA A 38 -13.21 22.52 34.62
N PRO A 39 -14.24 23.05 33.94
CA PRO A 39 -14.99 22.28 32.93
C PRO A 39 -14.16 22.01 31.65
N LEU A 40 -13.19 22.87 31.35
CA LEU A 40 -12.32 22.75 30.15
C LEU A 40 -11.17 21.76 30.35
N ARG A 41 -10.75 21.50 31.60
CA ARG A 41 -9.76 20.47 31.91
C ARG A 41 -10.31 19.06 31.69
N ASP A 42 -11.58 18.82 32.01
CA ASP A 42 -12.20 17.50 31.79
C ASP A 42 -12.43 17.20 30.30
N VAL A 43 -12.80 18.21 29.50
CA VAL A 43 -12.90 18.06 28.04
C VAL A 43 -11.53 17.77 27.42
N ASN A 44 -10.47 18.50 27.82
CA ASN A 44 -9.11 18.23 27.35
C ASN A 44 -8.57 16.86 27.80
N ASN A 45 -8.94 16.37 28.99
CA ASN A 45 -8.55 15.05 29.47
C ASN A 45 -9.30 13.92 28.76
N ILE A 46 -10.58 14.13 28.42
CA ILE A 46 -11.37 13.18 27.63
C ILE A 46 -10.83 13.11 26.20
N ILE A 47 -10.60 14.25 25.55
CA ILE A 47 -9.97 14.32 24.21
C ILE A 47 -8.61 13.61 24.25
N ARG A 48 -7.73 13.95 25.20
CA ARG A 48 -6.42 13.27 25.34
C ARG A 48 -6.55 11.76 25.60
N SER A 49 -7.53 11.30 26.37
CA SER A 49 -7.71 9.86 26.64
C SER A 49 -8.20 9.08 25.43
N VAL A 50 -9.02 9.69 24.57
CA VAL A 50 -9.50 9.10 23.30
C VAL A 50 -8.37 9.12 22.27
N THR A 51 -7.63 10.23 22.14
CA THR A 51 -6.47 10.36 21.25
C THR A 51 -5.33 9.41 21.65
N VAL A 52 -5.06 9.22 22.95
CA VAL A 52 -4.00 8.30 23.42
C VAL A 52 -4.38 6.83 23.18
N LYS A 53 -5.62 6.42 23.46
CA LYS A 53 -6.08 5.03 23.19
C LYS A 53 -6.15 4.70 21.70
N GLN A 54 -6.54 5.65 20.85
CA GLN A 54 -6.56 5.47 19.39
C GLN A 54 -5.16 5.55 18.76
N SER A 55 -4.28 6.43 19.26
CA SER A 55 -2.87 6.47 18.83
C SER A 55 -2.12 5.18 19.15
N GLY A 56 -2.45 4.51 20.25
CA GLY A 56 -1.89 3.21 20.60
C GLY A 56 -2.33 2.08 19.66
N TYR A 57 -3.58 2.11 19.21
CA TYR A 57 -4.11 1.10 18.28
C TYR A 57 -3.54 1.29 16.87
N CYS A 58 -3.51 2.53 16.36
CA CYS A 58 -2.92 2.88 15.07
C CYS A 58 -1.39 2.77 15.05
N ARG A 59 -0.66 3.14 16.11
CA ARG A 59 0.80 2.89 16.20
C ARG A 59 1.13 1.40 16.22
N SER A 60 0.26 0.54 16.75
CA SER A 60 0.52 -0.92 16.70
C SER A 60 0.35 -1.51 15.30
N LEU A 61 -0.50 -0.89 14.47
CA LEU A 61 -0.69 -1.24 13.06
C LEU A 61 0.40 -0.61 12.16
N LEU A 62 0.82 0.63 12.44
CA LEU A 62 1.77 1.40 11.62
C LEU A 62 3.24 1.19 12.00
N SER A 63 3.59 0.98 13.27
CA SER A 63 5.00 0.69 13.65
C SER A 63 5.48 -0.69 13.18
N LYS A 64 4.56 -1.56 12.73
CA LYS A 64 4.87 -2.81 12.03
C LYS A 64 4.87 -2.67 10.50
N ALA A 65 4.43 -1.53 9.97
CA ALA A 65 4.44 -1.24 8.53
C ALA A 65 5.78 -0.61 8.07
N GLY A 66 6.55 -0.02 8.99
CA GLY A 66 7.82 0.66 8.70
C GLY A 66 9.05 -0.24 8.52
N GLU A 67 8.93 -1.55 8.72
CA GLU A 67 10.02 -2.49 8.46
C GLU A 67 9.51 -3.62 7.54
N ASN A 68 9.99 -3.60 6.29
CA ASN A 68 9.61 -4.45 5.17
C ASN A 68 8.25 -4.14 4.52
N HIS A 69 8.25 -3.21 3.56
CA HIS A 69 7.41 -3.31 2.35
C HIS A 69 7.81 -4.54 1.49
N ASN A 70 8.01 -5.70 2.11
CA ASN A 70 7.88 -6.95 1.38
C ASN A 70 6.40 -7.04 1.06
N SER A 71 6.07 -6.97 -0.23
CA SER A 71 4.76 -7.34 -0.73
C SER A 71 4.32 -8.58 0.02
N VAL A 72 3.18 -8.50 0.73
CA VAL A 72 2.50 -9.71 1.18
C VAL A 72 2.07 -10.39 -0.12
N GLY A 73 2.97 -11.23 -0.65
CA GLY A 73 2.78 -11.89 -1.92
C GLY A 73 1.55 -12.77 -1.80
N MET A 74 0.43 -12.32 -2.35
CA MET A 74 -0.71 -13.18 -2.52
C MET A 74 -0.32 -14.21 -3.58
N PHE A 75 -0.52 -15.49 -3.26
CA PHE A 75 -0.09 -16.58 -4.14
C PHE A 75 -0.67 -16.42 -5.54
N LEU A 76 0.19 -16.34 -6.56
CA LEU A 76 -0.13 -16.06 -7.96
C LEU A 76 -0.89 -14.73 -8.23
N GLN A 77 -1.00 -13.87 -7.22
CA GLN A 77 -1.63 -12.55 -7.30
C GLN A 77 -0.65 -11.45 -6.90
N GLY A 78 -0.97 -10.20 -7.20
CA GLY A 78 -0.14 -9.05 -6.80
C GLY A 78 1.14 -8.85 -7.62
N PHE A 79 1.31 -9.58 -8.73
CA PHE A 79 2.20 -9.15 -9.81
C PHE A 79 1.34 -8.51 -10.90
N LEU A 80 1.34 -7.19 -10.92
CA LEU A 80 0.41 -6.39 -11.70
C LEU A 80 1.22 -5.59 -12.72
N GLU A 81 0.83 -5.66 -14.00
CA GLU A 81 1.67 -5.15 -15.10
C GLU A 81 2.10 -3.72 -14.85
N ASP A 82 1.12 -2.84 -14.67
CA ASP A 82 1.34 -1.43 -14.49
C ASP A 82 2.13 -1.11 -13.22
N ASP A 83 1.91 -1.85 -12.12
CA ASP A 83 2.63 -1.61 -10.85
C ASP A 83 4.11 -1.96 -11.01
N ILE A 84 4.42 -3.03 -11.75
CA ILE A 84 5.80 -3.42 -12.05
C ILE A 84 6.42 -2.45 -13.05
N LEU A 85 5.68 -2.02 -14.07
CA LEU A 85 6.15 -1.04 -15.03
C LEU A 85 6.39 0.34 -14.39
N ALA A 86 5.61 0.74 -13.37
CA ALA A 86 5.75 2.02 -12.69
C ALA A 86 6.73 2.00 -11.51
N GLU A 87 7.10 0.83 -10.97
CA GLU A 87 7.99 0.69 -9.82
C GLU A 87 9.37 1.30 -10.10
N CYS A 88 9.81 2.29 -9.32
CA CYS A 88 11.10 2.96 -9.51
C CYS A 88 12.29 2.07 -9.12
N SER A 89 12.13 1.24 -8.10
CA SER A 89 13.19 0.44 -7.52
C SER A 89 13.42 -0.85 -8.33
N THR A 90 14.55 -0.91 -9.04
CA THR A 90 15.03 -2.16 -9.68
C THR A 90 15.07 -3.32 -8.68
N GLY A 91 15.46 -3.05 -7.42
CA GLY A 91 15.46 -4.07 -6.37
C GLY A 91 14.06 -4.60 -6.05
N ALA A 92 13.05 -3.73 -6.02
CA ALA A 92 11.65 -4.14 -5.80
C ALA A 92 11.08 -4.92 -7.00
N VAL A 93 11.40 -4.52 -8.24
CA VAL A 93 11.03 -5.27 -9.45
C VAL A 93 11.63 -6.68 -9.40
N VAL A 94 12.92 -6.78 -9.09
CA VAL A 94 13.64 -8.07 -8.97
C VAL A 94 13.04 -8.92 -7.86
N ALA A 95 12.74 -8.34 -6.70
CA ALA A 95 12.12 -9.05 -5.59
C ALA A 95 10.75 -9.62 -5.99
N ASN A 96 9.84 -8.79 -6.54
CA ASN A 96 8.51 -9.22 -6.97
C ASN A 96 8.56 -10.32 -8.03
N ALA A 97 9.40 -10.17 -9.05
CA ALA A 97 9.58 -11.18 -10.10
C ALA A 97 10.17 -12.49 -9.53
N SER A 98 11.13 -12.40 -8.61
CA SER A 98 11.73 -13.57 -7.97
C SER A 98 10.73 -14.36 -7.12
N PHE A 99 9.81 -13.66 -6.41
CA PHE A 99 8.74 -14.31 -5.68
C PHE A 99 7.79 -15.06 -6.61
N LYS A 100 7.44 -14.48 -7.77
CA LYS A 100 6.60 -15.17 -8.76
C LYS A 100 7.30 -16.35 -9.42
N ALA A 101 8.60 -16.27 -9.66
CA ALA A 101 9.38 -17.42 -10.11
C ALA A 101 9.36 -18.57 -9.08
N VAL A 102 9.48 -18.28 -7.78
CA VAL A 102 9.32 -19.29 -6.72
C VAL A 102 7.92 -19.91 -6.75
N GLU A 103 6.86 -19.11 -6.87
CA GLU A 103 5.48 -19.62 -6.95
C GLU A 103 5.23 -20.49 -8.18
N LEU A 104 5.77 -20.11 -9.35
CA LEU A 104 5.73 -20.92 -10.57
C LEU A 104 6.45 -22.26 -10.38
N ALA A 105 7.62 -22.24 -9.74
CA ALA A 105 8.34 -23.46 -9.39
C ALA A 105 7.56 -24.34 -8.40
N MET A 106 6.87 -23.74 -7.42
CA MET A 106 5.96 -24.44 -6.49
C MET A 106 4.81 -25.15 -7.21
N LEU A 107 4.49 -24.75 -8.44
CA LEU A 107 3.41 -25.30 -9.26
C LEU A 107 3.92 -26.23 -10.36
N GLY A 108 5.21 -26.58 -10.33
CA GLY A 108 5.82 -27.52 -11.25
C GLY A 108 6.19 -26.92 -12.61
N LEU A 109 6.54 -25.64 -12.67
CA LEU A 109 7.13 -24.98 -13.85
C LEU A 109 8.59 -24.56 -13.58
N PRO A 110 9.52 -25.53 -13.45
CA PRO A 110 10.92 -25.24 -13.13
C PRO A 110 11.63 -24.46 -14.24
N ASP A 111 11.33 -24.73 -15.51
CA ASP A 111 12.00 -24.10 -16.64
C ASP A 111 11.63 -22.62 -16.76
N GLU A 112 10.33 -22.31 -16.62
CA GLU A 112 9.81 -20.95 -16.65
C GLU A 112 10.30 -20.14 -15.44
N ALA A 113 10.33 -20.73 -14.25
CA ALA A 113 10.90 -20.10 -13.06
C ALA A 113 12.39 -19.78 -13.26
N ASN A 114 13.15 -20.71 -13.83
CA ASN A 114 14.57 -20.51 -14.10
C ASN A 114 14.82 -19.43 -15.17
N ALA A 115 13.97 -19.33 -16.18
CA ALA A 115 14.04 -18.26 -17.18
C ALA A 115 13.88 -16.87 -16.54
N ILE A 116 12.95 -16.71 -15.59
CA ILE A 116 12.80 -15.47 -14.83
C ILE A 116 14.06 -15.21 -13.98
N PHE A 117 14.57 -16.20 -13.23
CA PHE A 117 15.79 -15.99 -12.45
C PHE A 117 17.01 -15.63 -13.32
N ALA A 118 17.12 -16.20 -14.52
CA ALA A 118 18.17 -15.87 -15.47
C ALA A 118 18.06 -14.42 -15.99
N LEU A 119 16.84 -13.93 -16.24
CA LEU A 119 16.59 -12.52 -16.57
C LEU A 119 17.02 -11.59 -15.42
N LEU A 120 16.77 -11.99 -14.17
CA LEU A 120 17.04 -11.15 -13.00
C LEU A 120 18.52 -11.10 -12.60
N HIS A 121 19.29 -12.15 -12.90
CA HIS A 121 20.67 -12.29 -12.44
C HIS A 121 21.61 -11.13 -12.87
N PRO A 122 21.63 -10.67 -14.15
CA PRO A 122 22.50 -9.59 -14.59
C PRO A 122 22.29 -8.24 -13.88
N THR A 123 21.16 -8.05 -13.19
CA THR A 123 20.88 -6.81 -12.45
C THR A 123 21.80 -6.62 -11.23
N GLY A 124 22.45 -7.69 -10.74
CA GLY A 124 23.21 -7.69 -9.48
C GLY A 124 22.36 -7.51 -8.21
N CYS A 125 21.04 -7.34 -8.34
CA CYS A 125 20.11 -7.18 -7.23
C CYS A 125 19.48 -8.51 -6.76
N LEU A 126 19.60 -9.57 -7.56
CA LEU A 126 19.04 -10.88 -7.22
C LEU A 126 19.75 -11.46 -6.00
N ARG A 127 19.01 -11.69 -4.92
CA ARG A 127 19.48 -12.38 -3.72
C ARG A 127 18.85 -13.75 -3.65
N TYR A 128 19.68 -14.79 -3.53
CA TYR A 128 19.20 -16.16 -3.37
C TYR A 128 18.55 -16.33 -2.00
N SER A 129 17.22 -16.44 -1.99
CA SER A 129 16.43 -16.73 -0.79
C SER A 129 16.39 -18.24 -0.52
N SER A 130 16.06 -18.66 0.71
CA SER A 130 15.94 -20.09 1.04
C SER A 130 15.00 -20.87 0.10
N PRO A 131 13.80 -20.36 -0.28
CA PRO A 131 12.95 -21.03 -1.26
C PRO A 131 13.63 -21.24 -2.62
N MET A 132 14.41 -20.26 -3.11
CA MET A 132 15.15 -20.40 -4.36
C MET A 132 16.23 -21.48 -4.25
N GLU A 133 16.94 -21.54 -3.12
CA GLU A 133 17.96 -22.57 -2.90
C GLU A 133 17.34 -23.98 -2.82
N PHE A 134 16.18 -24.10 -2.17
CA PHE A 134 15.44 -25.36 -2.13
C PHE A 134 14.93 -25.76 -3.51
N PHE A 135 14.46 -24.80 -4.32
CA PHE A 135 14.10 -25.02 -5.72
C PHE A 135 15.27 -25.57 -6.53
N PHE A 136 16.43 -24.91 -6.54
CA PHE A 136 17.59 -25.34 -7.34
C PHE A 136 18.07 -26.73 -6.92
N ALA A 137 18.14 -27.01 -5.61
CA ALA A 137 18.53 -28.32 -5.11
C ALA A 137 17.49 -29.43 -5.43
N ALA A 138 16.20 -29.11 -5.33
CA ALA A 138 15.14 -30.07 -5.59
C ALA A 138 15.04 -30.42 -7.07
N SER A 139 15.14 -29.42 -7.96
CA SER A 139 15.05 -29.56 -9.41
C SER A 139 16.33 -30.09 -10.06
N GLY A 140 17.50 -29.88 -9.42
CA GLY A 140 18.79 -30.15 -10.02
C GLY A 140 19.21 -29.12 -11.07
N THR A 141 18.45 -28.02 -11.20
CA THR A 141 18.76 -26.93 -12.14
C THR A 141 19.93 -26.12 -11.60
N ARG A 142 20.90 -25.80 -12.46
CA ARG A 142 21.99 -24.89 -12.10
C ARG A 142 21.47 -23.50 -11.79
N ARG A 143 22.16 -22.81 -10.90
CA ARG A 143 21.85 -21.41 -10.61
C ARG A 143 22.18 -20.52 -11.81
N PRO A 144 21.52 -19.35 -11.95
CA PRO A 144 21.83 -18.37 -12.99
C PRO A 144 23.29 -17.90 -13.04
N ASP A 145 23.98 -17.89 -11.90
CA ASP A 145 25.41 -17.54 -11.80
C ASP A 145 26.36 -18.67 -12.24
N GLY A 146 25.80 -19.79 -12.71
CA GLY A 146 26.54 -20.98 -13.14
C GLY A 146 27.01 -21.87 -12.01
N THR A 147 26.74 -21.53 -10.74
CA THR A 147 27.12 -22.36 -9.60
C THR A 147 26.20 -23.57 -9.45
N GLU A 148 26.78 -24.65 -8.91
CA GLU A 148 26.03 -25.85 -8.56
C GLU A 148 25.09 -25.57 -7.38
N PRO A 149 23.90 -26.21 -7.34
CA PRO A 149 22.99 -26.11 -6.20
C PRO A 149 23.66 -26.49 -4.88
N LEU A 150 23.15 -25.94 -3.77
CA LEU A 150 23.61 -26.32 -2.44
C LEU A 150 23.35 -27.79 -2.15
N ASN A 151 24.28 -28.40 -1.43
CA ASN A 151 24.10 -29.75 -0.89
C ASN A 151 23.31 -29.71 0.43
N ASP A 152 22.89 -30.89 0.90
CA ASP A 152 22.06 -31.02 2.11
C ASP A 152 22.69 -30.38 3.35
N GLN A 153 24.02 -30.46 3.50
CA GLN A 153 24.73 -29.88 4.64
C GLN A 153 24.60 -28.35 4.70
N LYS A 154 24.54 -27.68 3.55
CA LYS A 154 24.36 -26.23 3.47
C LYS A 154 22.87 -25.82 3.49
N LEU A 155 21.97 -26.71 3.05
CA LEU A 155 20.54 -26.45 3.04
C LEU A 155 19.89 -26.60 4.42
N ALA A 156 20.34 -27.56 5.24
CA ALA A 156 19.72 -27.83 6.54
C ALA A 156 19.72 -26.61 7.49
N PRO A 157 20.82 -25.83 7.64
CA PRO A 157 20.79 -24.62 8.45
C PRO A 157 19.86 -23.53 7.89
N LEU A 158 19.72 -23.43 6.57
CA LEU A 158 18.80 -22.48 5.93
C LEU A 158 17.33 -22.85 6.18
N GLU A 159 17.01 -24.14 6.15
CA GLU A 159 15.67 -24.66 6.47
C GLU A 159 15.34 -24.39 7.94
N GLN A 160 16.27 -24.71 8.85
CA GLN A 160 16.10 -24.41 10.28
C GLN A 160 15.87 -22.91 10.52
N GLN A 161 16.74 -22.05 9.99
CA GLN A 161 16.62 -20.59 10.15
C GLN A 161 15.30 -20.06 9.59
N ALA A 162 14.85 -20.60 8.44
CA ALA A 162 13.58 -20.19 7.85
C ALA A 162 12.37 -20.62 8.70
N LEU A 163 12.37 -21.83 9.26
CA LEU A 163 11.32 -22.30 10.17
C LEU A 163 11.29 -21.50 11.48
N GLU A 164 12.46 -21.16 12.03
CA GLU A 164 12.57 -20.30 13.23
C GLU A 164 12.08 -18.87 12.97
N SER A 165 12.09 -18.41 11.72
CA SER A 165 11.58 -17.09 11.32
C SER A 165 10.04 -17.03 11.26
N PHE A 166 9.34 -18.15 11.43
CA PHE A 166 7.88 -18.17 11.53
C PHE A 166 7.43 -17.38 12.77
N GLY A 167 7.15 -16.10 12.55
CA GLY A 167 6.68 -15.21 13.58
C GLY A 167 5.45 -15.81 14.28
N HIS A 168 5.39 -15.63 15.60
CA HIS A 168 4.23 -15.92 16.43
C HIS A 168 3.90 -17.38 16.70
N LEU A 169 4.79 -18.31 16.39
CA LEU A 169 4.77 -19.65 16.97
C LEU A 169 5.09 -19.61 18.48
N PRO A 170 4.72 -20.65 19.25
CA PRO A 170 5.16 -20.81 20.64
C PRO A 170 6.69 -20.70 20.74
N ARG A 171 7.18 -19.92 21.72
CA ARG A 171 8.61 -19.51 21.82
C ARG A 171 9.56 -20.65 22.18
N ASP A 172 9.04 -21.77 22.65
CA ASP A 172 9.78 -22.92 23.18
C ASP A 172 9.93 -24.06 22.17
N ILE A 173 9.68 -23.79 20.89
CA ILE A 173 9.80 -24.75 19.81
C ILE A 173 11.22 -24.73 19.26
N ASN A 174 11.87 -25.89 19.31
CA ASN A 174 13.23 -26.07 18.80
C ASN A 174 13.21 -26.82 17.47
N PHE A 175 13.33 -26.09 16.36
CA PHE A 175 13.37 -26.69 15.02
C PHE A 175 14.68 -27.45 14.71
N ALA A 176 15.73 -27.28 15.53
CA ALA A 176 16.97 -28.06 15.40
C ALA A 176 16.79 -29.51 15.87
N ASN A 177 15.90 -29.72 16.86
CA ASN A 177 15.66 -30.99 17.53
C ASN A 177 14.15 -31.28 17.58
N ILE A 178 13.56 -31.52 16.42
CA ILE A 178 12.13 -31.83 16.31
C ILE A 178 11.85 -33.18 16.99
N ASP A 179 10.91 -33.18 17.93
CA ASP A 179 10.43 -34.34 18.68
C ASP A 179 8.90 -34.34 18.81
N GLU A 180 8.34 -35.43 19.33
CA GLU A 180 6.90 -35.57 19.57
C GLU A 180 6.34 -34.49 20.50
N THR A 181 7.11 -34.06 21.50
CA THR A 181 6.65 -33.03 22.44
C THR A 181 6.47 -31.69 21.73
N SER A 182 7.39 -31.31 20.84
CA SER A 182 7.28 -30.10 20.02
C SER A 182 6.13 -30.20 19.03
N TYR A 183 5.94 -31.39 18.42
CA TYR A 183 4.83 -31.65 17.52
C TYR A 183 3.47 -31.52 18.21
N GLU A 184 3.29 -32.12 19.39
CA GLU A 184 2.07 -32.02 20.19
C GLU A 184 1.76 -30.57 20.60
N LYS A 185 2.78 -29.78 20.95
CA LYS A 185 2.62 -28.35 21.28
C LYS A 185 2.10 -27.54 20.09
N ILE A 186 2.70 -27.69 18.91
CA ILE A 186 2.20 -27.01 17.71
C ILE A 186 0.80 -27.53 17.36
N SER A 187 0.54 -28.83 17.51
CA SER A 187 -0.77 -29.43 17.24
C SER A 187 -1.85 -28.81 18.13
N SER A 188 -1.59 -28.69 19.43
CA SER A 188 -2.48 -28.01 20.37
C SER A 188 -2.67 -26.54 20.01
N PHE A 189 -1.63 -25.85 19.55
CA PHE A 189 -1.73 -24.45 19.12
C PHE A 189 -2.63 -24.30 17.89
N VAL A 190 -2.47 -25.15 16.87
CA VAL A 190 -3.34 -25.15 15.68
C VAL A 190 -4.78 -25.50 16.04
N ASN A 191 -4.99 -26.48 16.92
CA ASN A 191 -6.33 -26.88 17.39
C ASN A 191 -7.01 -25.75 18.19
N ASP A 192 -6.26 -25.03 19.03
CA ASP A 192 -6.79 -23.85 19.72
C ASP A 192 -7.24 -22.78 18.72
N LEU A 193 -6.43 -22.48 17.70
CA LEU A 193 -6.81 -21.54 16.65
C LEU A 193 -8.05 -22.00 15.87
N ASP A 194 -8.21 -23.30 15.62
CA ASP A 194 -9.39 -23.86 14.96
C ASP A 194 -10.65 -23.81 15.83
N SER A 195 -10.49 -23.96 17.14
CA SER A 195 -11.60 -23.90 18.10
C SER A 195 -12.17 -22.50 18.27
N ARG A 196 -11.40 -21.47 17.91
CA ARG A 196 -11.88 -20.09 17.84
C ARG A 196 -12.79 -19.99 16.63
N ASP A 197 -14.08 -19.76 16.85
CA ASP A 197 -15.07 -19.50 15.80
C ASP A 197 -14.80 -18.14 15.14
N SER A 198 -13.71 -18.06 14.37
CA SER A 198 -13.24 -16.85 13.73
C SER A 198 -13.30 -17.00 12.22
N PRO A 199 -14.02 -16.11 11.51
CA PRO A 199 -14.07 -16.12 10.06
C PRO A 199 -12.74 -15.69 9.41
N TYR A 200 -11.77 -15.18 10.20
CA TYR A 200 -10.55 -14.57 9.69
C TYR A 200 -9.36 -15.53 9.57
N LYS A 201 -9.53 -16.81 9.91
CA LYS A 201 -8.42 -17.79 9.88
C LYS A 201 -7.94 -18.13 8.48
N ASP A 202 -8.77 -17.94 7.46
CA ASP A 202 -8.40 -18.18 6.05
C ASP A 202 -8.36 -16.87 5.24
N ALA A 203 -8.39 -15.72 5.92
CA ALA A 203 -8.32 -14.42 5.27
C ALA A 203 -6.95 -14.20 4.57
N ARG A 204 -6.95 -13.40 3.50
CA ARG A 204 -5.73 -13.01 2.76
C ARG A 204 -4.80 -12.10 3.58
N THR A 205 -5.33 -11.46 4.63
CA THR A 205 -4.59 -10.56 5.52
C THR A 205 -4.92 -10.85 6.99
N GLY A 206 -4.24 -10.15 7.90
CA GLY A 206 -4.54 -10.21 9.34
C GLY A 206 -3.75 -11.27 10.10
N LEU A 207 -3.67 -11.06 11.42
CA LEU A 207 -2.83 -11.86 12.32
C LEU A 207 -3.31 -13.30 12.44
N GLN A 208 -4.62 -13.55 12.46
CA GLN A 208 -5.15 -14.90 12.68
C GLN A 208 -4.85 -15.84 11.52
N ALA A 209 -5.03 -15.38 10.28
CA ALA A 209 -4.64 -16.15 9.11
C ALA A 209 -3.14 -16.46 9.10
N MET A 210 -2.30 -15.47 9.44
CA MET A 210 -0.84 -15.63 9.53
C MET A 210 -0.44 -16.65 10.60
N LEU A 211 -1.03 -16.58 11.81
CA LEU A 211 -0.81 -17.55 12.90
C LEU A 211 -1.15 -18.98 12.46
N MET A 212 -2.31 -19.13 11.81
CA MET A 212 -2.75 -20.42 11.32
C MET A 212 -1.80 -20.93 10.22
N SER A 213 -1.38 -20.08 9.28
CA SER A 213 -0.40 -20.41 8.23
C SER A 213 0.95 -20.86 8.80
N ALA A 214 1.47 -20.17 9.81
CA ALA A 214 2.70 -20.57 10.49
C ALA A 214 2.53 -21.95 11.17
N GLY A 215 1.43 -22.13 11.93
CA GLY A 215 1.17 -23.36 12.68
C GLY A 215 1.02 -24.59 11.80
N VAL A 216 0.18 -24.54 10.75
CA VAL A 216 -0.03 -25.70 9.87
C VAL A 216 1.22 -26.05 9.06
N THR A 217 2.03 -25.05 8.69
CA THR A 217 3.29 -25.28 7.96
C THR A 217 4.35 -25.88 8.88
N ALA A 218 4.44 -25.42 10.13
CA ALA A 218 5.31 -26.02 11.13
C ALA A 218 4.92 -27.49 11.41
N LEU A 219 3.63 -27.79 11.54
CA LEU A 219 3.14 -29.17 11.69
C LEU A 219 3.56 -30.06 10.52
N LEU A 220 3.40 -29.57 9.29
CA LEU A 220 3.83 -30.29 8.09
C LEU A 220 5.33 -30.58 8.13
N ALA A 221 6.16 -29.57 8.42
CA ALA A 221 7.61 -29.73 8.48
C ALA A 221 8.00 -30.77 9.54
N MET A 222 7.41 -30.69 10.73
CA MET A 222 7.66 -31.64 11.82
C MET A 222 7.16 -33.05 11.50
N ALA A 223 5.96 -33.18 10.92
CA ALA A 223 5.40 -34.47 10.51
C ALA A 223 6.30 -35.20 9.51
N ASN A 224 6.88 -34.46 8.55
CA ASN A 224 7.85 -35.04 7.60
C ASN A 224 9.13 -35.53 8.30
N VAL A 225 9.62 -34.81 9.31
CA VAL A 225 10.82 -35.21 10.06
C VAL A 225 10.56 -36.42 10.95
N LEU A 226 9.39 -36.50 11.58
CA LEU A 226 8.99 -37.60 12.47
C LEU A 226 8.47 -38.84 11.71
N GLY A 227 8.29 -38.76 10.39
CA GLY A 227 7.75 -39.86 9.59
C GLY A 227 6.24 -40.05 9.71
N HIS A 228 5.50 -39.01 10.09
CA HIS A 228 4.04 -39.01 10.17
C HIS A 228 3.41 -38.73 8.79
N GLU A 229 3.58 -39.66 7.85
CA GLU A 229 3.20 -39.49 6.43
C GLU A 229 1.72 -39.12 6.23
N ASP A 230 0.81 -39.75 6.97
CA ASP A 230 -0.63 -39.46 6.91
C ASP A 230 -0.92 -38.03 7.36
N GLN A 231 -0.26 -37.57 8.42
CA GLN A 231 -0.45 -36.22 8.95
C GLN A 231 0.16 -35.17 8.03
N ALA A 232 1.34 -35.43 7.47
CA ALA A 232 1.95 -34.57 6.46
C ALA A 232 1.03 -34.41 5.24
N SER A 233 0.46 -35.51 4.74
CA SER A 233 -0.50 -35.51 3.63
C SER A 233 -1.78 -34.73 3.96
N ASN A 234 -2.31 -34.88 5.17
CA ASN A 234 -3.46 -34.12 5.65
C ASN A 234 -3.15 -32.62 5.74
N MET A 235 -1.98 -32.25 6.25
CA MET A 235 -1.55 -30.85 6.32
C MET A 235 -1.36 -30.24 4.93
N MET A 236 -0.77 -30.96 3.97
CA MET A 236 -0.66 -30.47 2.60
C MET A 236 -2.02 -30.24 1.96
N ASN A 237 -2.98 -31.17 2.12
CA ASN A 237 -4.33 -30.97 1.61
C ASN A 237 -5.02 -29.75 2.25
N ARG A 238 -4.82 -29.54 3.56
CA ARG A 238 -5.33 -28.38 4.27
C ARG A 238 -4.72 -27.09 3.73
N ILE A 239 -3.40 -27.05 3.60
CA ILE A 239 -2.65 -25.89 3.09
C ILE A 239 -3.07 -25.54 1.66
N ALA A 240 -3.22 -26.53 0.78
CA ALA A 240 -3.65 -26.29 -0.60
C ALA A 240 -5.01 -25.56 -0.67
N ARG A 241 -5.98 -25.91 0.19
CA ARG A 241 -7.29 -25.23 0.24
C ARG A 241 -7.23 -23.78 0.70
N ARG A 242 -6.19 -23.43 1.47
CA ARG A 242 -6.00 -22.09 2.06
C ARG A 242 -4.72 -21.42 1.57
N ILE A 243 -4.19 -21.79 0.40
CA ILE A 243 -2.91 -21.28 -0.10
C ILE A 243 -2.91 -19.75 -0.29
N HIS A 244 -4.11 -19.17 -0.48
CA HIS A 244 -4.35 -17.72 -0.57
C HIS A 244 -4.32 -17.00 0.79
N ALA A 245 -4.40 -17.73 1.90
CA ALA A 245 -4.40 -17.14 3.23
C ALA A 245 -3.07 -16.43 3.53
N ASN A 246 -3.12 -15.43 4.41
CA ASN A 246 -1.97 -14.59 4.72
C ASN A 246 -0.69 -15.41 5.00
N GLN A 247 0.39 -15.11 4.27
CA GLN A 247 1.72 -15.76 4.34
C GLN A 247 1.75 -17.28 4.05
N GLN A 248 0.64 -17.92 3.67
CA GLN A 248 0.60 -19.39 3.58
C GLN A 248 1.56 -19.94 2.51
N SER A 249 1.62 -19.34 1.32
CA SER A 249 2.56 -19.74 0.27
C SER A 249 4.01 -19.47 0.64
N ALA A 250 4.29 -18.31 1.22
CA ALA A 250 5.63 -17.91 1.66
C ALA A 250 6.19 -18.89 2.70
N TYR A 251 5.41 -19.22 3.74
CA TYR A 251 5.83 -20.20 4.74
C TYR A 251 5.97 -21.60 4.15
N LEU A 252 5.05 -22.01 3.28
CA LEU A 252 5.14 -23.34 2.66
C LEU A 252 6.40 -23.47 1.77
N SER A 253 6.79 -22.40 1.07
CA SER A 253 7.94 -22.40 0.17
C SER A 253 9.29 -22.70 0.85
N VAL A 254 9.38 -22.51 2.17
CA VAL A 254 10.60 -22.79 2.94
C VAL A 254 10.64 -24.21 3.53
N VAL A 255 9.63 -25.04 3.31
CA VAL A 255 9.64 -26.44 3.75
C VAL A 255 10.31 -27.29 2.67
N ARG A 256 11.57 -27.67 2.88
CA ARG A 256 12.39 -28.30 1.82
C ARG A 256 11.83 -29.66 1.39
N SER A 257 11.32 -30.42 2.35
CA SER A 257 10.78 -31.77 2.14
C SER A 257 9.58 -31.83 1.19
N VAL A 258 8.87 -30.72 0.94
CA VAL A 258 7.71 -30.73 0.04
C VAL A 258 8.02 -30.40 -1.42
N TRP A 259 9.21 -29.88 -1.71
CA TRP A 259 9.57 -29.41 -3.05
C TRP A 259 9.49 -30.51 -4.12
N ARG A 260 10.06 -31.69 -3.87
CA ARG A 260 9.96 -32.80 -4.84
C ARG A 260 8.57 -33.44 -4.87
N PRO A 261 8.00 -33.93 -3.75
CA PRO A 261 6.76 -34.70 -3.80
C PRO A 261 5.52 -33.88 -4.15
N TYR A 262 5.47 -32.59 -3.81
CA TYR A 262 4.25 -31.77 -3.96
C TYR A 262 4.37 -30.64 -4.98
N PHE A 263 5.54 -30.02 -5.13
CA PHE A 263 5.71 -28.89 -6.04
C PHE A 263 6.14 -29.31 -7.43
N LEU A 264 7.34 -29.90 -7.56
CA LEU A 264 7.91 -30.28 -8.85
C LEU A 264 7.13 -31.43 -9.51
N SER A 265 6.37 -32.21 -8.75
CA SER A 265 5.44 -33.22 -9.28
C SER A 265 4.21 -32.61 -9.95
N GLY A 266 3.91 -31.32 -9.72
CA GLY A 266 2.68 -30.66 -10.15
C GLY A 266 1.47 -30.94 -9.26
N TRP A 267 1.63 -31.66 -8.14
CA TRP A 267 0.50 -32.00 -7.26
C TRP A 267 -0.24 -30.75 -6.75
N LEU A 268 0.49 -29.69 -6.35
CA LEU A 268 -0.14 -28.46 -5.86
C LEU A 268 -0.96 -27.80 -6.97
N ARG A 269 -0.40 -27.69 -8.18
CA ARG A 269 -1.12 -27.17 -9.36
C ARG A 269 -2.40 -27.95 -9.61
N ASP A 270 -2.32 -29.27 -9.65
CA ASP A 270 -3.47 -30.14 -9.93
C ASP A 270 -4.55 -30.00 -8.84
N LYS A 271 -4.15 -29.82 -7.57
CA LYS A 271 -5.07 -29.53 -6.46
C LYS A 271 -5.77 -28.19 -6.56
N LEU A 272 -5.12 -27.19 -7.14
CA LEU A 272 -5.70 -25.88 -7.39
C LEU A 272 -6.52 -25.83 -8.68
N GLY A 273 -6.50 -26.91 -9.49
CA GLY A 273 -7.24 -26.97 -10.75
C GLY A 273 -6.72 -26.04 -11.83
N ILE A 274 -5.46 -25.61 -11.75
CA ILE A 274 -4.84 -24.70 -12.71
C ILE A 274 -4.16 -25.53 -13.80
N THR A 275 -4.37 -25.18 -15.06
CA THR A 275 -3.72 -25.88 -16.17
C THR A 275 -2.27 -25.42 -16.36
N VAL A 276 -1.44 -26.28 -16.96
CA VAL A 276 -0.07 -25.90 -17.34
C VAL A 276 -0.07 -24.70 -18.30
N ALA A 277 -1.01 -24.67 -19.25
CA ALA A 277 -1.10 -23.59 -20.23
C ALA A 277 -1.39 -22.22 -19.59
N GLU A 278 -2.30 -22.16 -18.60
CA GLU A 278 -2.58 -20.92 -17.86
C GLU A 278 -1.34 -20.43 -17.09
N LEU A 279 -0.58 -21.34 -16.48
CA LEU A 279 0.63 -20.97 -15.76
C LEU A 279 1.76 -20.56 -16.69
N GLN A 280 1.90 -21.16 -17.87
CA GLN A 280 2.86 -20.74 -18.89
C GLN A 280 2.54 -19.34 -19.41
N GLN A 281 1.27 -19.03 -19.65
CA GLN A 281 0.85 -17.68 -20.02
C GLN A 281 1.17 -16.67 -18.90
N TYR A 282 0.93 -17.03 -17.64
CA TYR A 282 1.28 -16.18 -16.51
C TYR A 282 2.80 -16.00 -16.37
N ALA A 283 3.59 -17.05 -16.56
CA ALA A 283 5.04 -16.97 -16.52
C ALA A 283 5.61 -16.08 -17.62
N GLU A 284 5.11 -16.21 -18.85
CA GLU A 284 5.48 -15.34 -19.97
C GLU A 284 5.12 -13.89 -19.67
N PHE A 285 3.95 -13.63 -19.08
CA PHE A 285 3.55 -12.30 -18.64
C PHE A 285 4.50 -11.71 -17.61
N VAL A 286 4.87 -12.46 -16.56
CA VAL A 286 5.84 -12.02 -15.55
C VAL A 286 7.18 -11.72 -16.21
N LEU A 287 7.67 -12.63 -17.05
CA LEU A 287 8.94 -12.49 -17.75
C LEU A 287 8.98 -11.23 -18.64
N GLN A 288 7.97 -11.03 -19.49
CA GLN A 288 7.93 -9.91 -20.43
C GLN A 288 7.73 -8.57 -19.73
N THR A 289 6.88 -8.52 -18.70
CA THR A 289 6.66 -7.30 -17.92
C THR A 289 7.95 -6.89 -17.20
N THR A 290 8.60 -7.83 -16.53
CA THR A 290 9.88 -7.59 -15.86
C THR A 290 10.94 -7.17 -16.86
N LYS A 291 11.06 -7.86 -17.99
CA LYS A 291 12.03 -7.53 -19.03
C LYS A 291 11.81 -6.11 -19.56
N THR A 292 10.57 -5.78 -19.92
CA THR A 292 10.19 -4.44 -20.38
C THR A 292 10.58 -3.38 -19.37
N ARG A 293 10.27 -3.61 -18.08
CA ARG A 293 10.64 -2.67 -17.01
C ARG A 293 12.15 -2.52 -16.86
N LEU A 294 12.92 -3.61 -16.91
CA LEU A 294 14.37 -3.57 -16.75
C LEU A 294 15.08 -2.91 -17.93
N GLU A 295 14.57 -3.10 -19.15
CA GLU A 295 15.15 -2.54 -20.39
C GLU A 295 14.79 -1.05 -20.58
N ASN A 296 13.55 -0.65 -20.30
CA ASN A 296 13.04 0.68 -20.63
C ASN A 296 13.03 1.66 -19.45
N GLY A 297 13.28 1.19 -18.22
CA GLY A 297 13.11 2.02 -17.03
C GLY A 297 11.65 2.10 -16.56
N PRO A 298 11.38 2.83 -15.46
CA PRO A 298 10.03 2.97 -14.92
C PRO A 298 9.17 3.86 -15.82
N ARG A 299 7.94 3.42 -16.06
CA ARG A 299 6.92 4.18 -16.78
C ARG A 299 6.21 5.12 -15.82
N ARG A 300 6.00 6.38 -16.24
CA ARG A 300 5.30 7.36 -15.40
C ARG A 300 3.81 7.06 -15.42
N ILE A 301 3.12 7.30 -14.30
CA ILE A 301 1.65 7.13 -14.24
C ILE A 301 0.94 7.98 -15.30
N ASP A 302 1.45 9.19 -15.56
CA ASP A 302 0.93 10.06 -16.62
C ASP A 302 0.97 9.42 -18.01
N ASP A 303 1.96 8.56 -18.28
CA ASP A 303 2.11 7.90 -19.58
C ASP A 303 1.08 6.78 -19.79
N PHE A 304 0.47 6.24 -18.73
CA PHE A 304 -0.64 5.28 -18.84
C PHE A 304 -1.95 5.93 -19.27
N TYR A 305 -2.08 7.24 -19.05
CA TYR A 305 -3.31 8.01 -19.24
C TYR A 305 -3.13 9.18 -20.23
N ALA A 306 -2.05 9.15 -21.02
CA ALA A 306 -1.71 10.21 -21.96
C ALA A 306 -2.80 10.40 -23.04
N ASP A 307 -3.52 9.35 -23.39
CA ASP A 307 -4.59 9.32 -24.40
C ASP A 307 -5.98 9.66 -23.84
N LYS A 308 -6.13 9.82 -22.52
CA LYS A 308 -7.43 10.09 -21.88
C LYS A 308 -7.62 11.57 -21.55
N ASP A 309 -8.83 12.09 -21.70
CA ASP A 309 -9.20 13.40 -21.15
C ASP A 309 -9.75 13.31 -19.71
N ILE A 310 -9.97 14.45 -19.05
CA ILE A 310 -10.49 14.48 -17.67
C ILE A 310 -11.85 13.77 -17.55
N PRO A 311 -12.85 14.02 -18.43
CA PRO A 311 -14.09 13.25 -18.43
C PRO A 311 -13.88 11.73 -18.46
N GLN A 312 -13.04 11.21 -19.35
CA GLN A 312 -12.75 9.78 -19.46
C GLN A 312 -12.08 9.21 -18.19
N LEU A 313 -11.19 9.98 -17.56
CA LEU A 313 -10.57 9.60 -16.29
C LEU A 313 -11.60 9.51 -15.16
N LEU A 314 -12.54 10.45 -15.10
CA LEU A 314 -13.59 10.48 -14.08
C LEU A 314 -14.61 9.36 -14.26
N ASP A 315 -14.97 9.04 -15.50
CA ASP A 315 -15.84 7.91 -15.81
C ASP A 315 -15.20 6.58 -15.36
N GLU A 316 -13.90 6.39 -15.63
CA GLU A 316 -13.16 5.22 -15.17
C GLU A 316 -13.07 5.14 -13.64
N LEU A 317 -12.74 6.25 -12.97
CA LEU A 317 -12.68 6.33 -11.51
C LEU A 317 -14.03 5.97 -10.87
N SER A 318 -15.11 6.53 -11.43
CA SER A 318 -16.48 6.27 -11.01
C SER A 318 -16.80 4.79 -11.17
N GLN A 319 -16.57 4.23 -12.35
CA GLN A 319 -16.83 2.83 -12.64
C GLN A 319 -16.05 1.89 -11.71
N ASN A 320 -14.75 2.13 -11.51
CA ASN A 320 -13.90 1.30 -10.66
C ASN A 320 -14.34 1.33 -9.18
N THR A 321 -14.90 2.47 -8.73
CA THR A 321 -15.37 2.61 -7.35
C THR A 321 -16.75 1.96 -7.17
N VAL A 322 -17.75 2.35 -7.95
CA VAL A 322 -19.14 1.91 -7.76
C VAL A 322 -19.35 0.42 -8.03
N THR A 323 -18.51 -0.20 -8.86
CA THR A 323 -18.59 -1.65 -9.12
C THR A 323 -17.76 -2.49 -8.16
N SER A 324 -17.03 -1.86 -7.25
CA SER A 324 -16.27 -2.60 -6.23
C SER A 324 -17.24 -3.30 -5.27
N PRO A 325 -17.08 -4.62 -5.01
CA PRO A 325 -17.93 -5.35 -4.06
C PRO A 325 -17.94 -4.76 -2.65
N ASP A 326 -16.85 -4.11 -2.26
CA ASP A 326 -16.68 -3.47 -0.95
C ASP A 326 -17.30 -2.06 -0.86
N TYR A 327 -17.88 -1.53 -1.95
CA TYR A 327 -18.52 -0.22 -1.94
C TYR A 327 -19.95 -0.31 -1.42
N THR A 328 -20.06 -0.54 -0.11
CA THR A 328 -21.32 -0.81 0.59
C THR A 328 -22.00 0.45 1.09
N SER A 329 -23.24 0.33 1.60
CA SER A 329 -24.00 1.43 2.19
C SER A 329 -23.25 2.17 3.29
N ASP A 330 -22.46 1.47 4.09
CA ASP A 330 -21.68 2.11 5.16
C ASP A 330 -20.62 3.08 4.59
N VAL A 331 -20.16 2.87 3.35
CA VAL A 331 -19.17 3.73 2.71
C VAL A 331 -19.82 4.99 2.12
N TYR A 332 -20.95 4.87 1.41
CA TYR A 332 -21.58 6.00 0.71
C TYR A 332 -22.65 6.73 1.53
N TYR A 333 -23.18 6.14 2.60
CA TYR A 333 -24.14 6.79 3.49
C TYR A 333 -23.52 7.96 4.25
N ASP A 334 -22.24 7.84 4.62
CA ASP A 334 -21.43 8.92 5.20
C ASP A 334 -21.38 10.17 4.30
N ASP A 335 -21.63 10.02 3.00
CA ASP A 335 -21.63 11.11 2.04
C ASP A 335 -23.04 11.70 1.80
N HIS A 336 -24.03 11.33 2.64
CA HIS A 336 -25.42 11.78 2.61
C HIS A 336 -26.18 11.50 1.30
N VAL A 337 -25.81 10.41 0.60
CA VAL A 337 -26.38 10.04 -0.71
C VAL A 337 -27.67 9.20 -0.59
N GLY A 338 -28.07 8.86 0.63
CA GLY A 338 -29.26 8.02 0.92
C GLY A 338 -28.94 6.52 0.94
N ASP A 339 -29.99 5.70 0.99
CA ASP A 339 -29.84 4.24 1.20
C ASP A 339 -29.46 3.46 -0.08
N THR A 340 -29.64 4.06 -1.25
CA THR A 340 -29.37 3.41 -2.54
C THR A 340 -27.93 3.63 -3.00
N ALA A 341 -27.29 2.55 -3.47
CA ALA A 341 -25.95 2.62 -4.04
C ALA A 341 -25.92 3.65 -5.20
N PRO A 342 -24.95 4.59 -5.19
CA PRO A 342 -24.89 5.61 -6.22
C PRO A 342 -24.44 5.00 -7.55
N ILE A 343 -25.04 5.47 -8.64
CA ILE A 343 -24.62 5.10 -10.01
C ILE A 343 -23.29 5.75 -10.42
N SER A 344 -22.87 6.80 -9.69
CA SER A 344 -21.63 7.51 -9.93
C SER A 344 -21.10 8.15 -8.65
N VAL A 345 -19.77 8.26 -8.54
CA VAL A 345 -19.11 8.97 -7.44
C VAL A 345 -18.99 10.48 -7.67
N LEU A 346 -19.38 10.97 -8.85
CA LEU A 346 -19.19 12.38 -9.21
C LEU A 346 -20.25 13.25 -8.52
N GLY A 347 -19.80 14.32 -7.86
CA GLY A 347 -20.67 15.37 -7.34
C GLY A 347 -21.21 16.27 -8.46
N LEU A 348 -22.19 17.12 -8.11
CA LEU A 348 -22.72 18.11 -9.04
C LEU A 348 -21.63 19.08 -9.52
N PRO A 349 -21.61 19.48 -10.80
CA PRO A 349 -20.70 20.51 -11.33
C PRO A 349 -20.66 21.79 -10.49
N ALA A 350 -19.47 22.40 -10.36
CA ALA A 350 -19.34 23.76 -9.88
C ALA A 350 -19.64 24.77 -11.00
N THR A 351 -20.28 25.89 -10.66
CA THR A 351 -20.45 27.03 -11.59
C THR A 351 -19.20 27.92 -11.56
N GLU A 352 -19.01 28.75 -12.57
CA GLU A 352 -17.93 29.77 -12.57
C GLU A 352 -18.01 30.71 -11.36
N GLU A 353 -19.23 31.01 -10.90
CA GLU A 353 -19.45 31.80 -9.69
C GLU A 353 -18.96 31.08 -8.44
N HIS A 354 -19.25 29.77 -8.30
CA HIS A 354 -18.73 28.98 -7.18
C HIS A 354 -17.21 28.93 -7.17
N ILE A 355 -16.58 28.73 -8.34
CA ILE A 355 -15.12 28.70 -8.49
C ILE A 355 -14.52 30.06 -8.13
N THR A 356 -15.03 31.14 -8.72
CA THR A 356 -14.52 32.51 -8.49
C THR A 356 -14.69 32.95 -7.04
N SER A 357 -15.83 32.63 -6.44
CA SER A 357 -16.10 32.88 -5.01
C SER A 357 -15.11 32.13 -4.12
N SER A 358 -14.80 30.88 -4.45
CA SER A 358 -13.84 30.08 -3.71
C SER A 358 -12.40 30.58 -3.85
N GLU A 359 -11.97 30.94 -5.06
CA GLU A 359 -10.67 31.60 -5.28
C GLU A 359 -10.55 32.90 -4.48
N THR A 360 -11.62 33.69 -4.43
CA THR A 360 -11.66 34.94 -3.67
C THR A 360 -11.61 34.70 -2.16
N ARG A 361 -12.36 33.69 -1.68
CA ARG A 361 -12.39 33.29 -0.26
C ARG A 361 -11.03 32.77 0.21
N ILE A 362 -10.35 31.99 -0.62
CA ILE A 362 -9.05 31.38 -0.31
C ILE A 362 -7.90 32.37 -0.56
N GLY A 363 -8.08 33.34 -1.46
CA GLY A 363 -7.06 34.33 -1.83
C GLY A 363 -6.09 33.85 -2.91
N HIS A 364 -6.35 32.72 -3.56
CA HIS A 364 -5.48 32.12 -4.57
C HIS A 364 -6.27 31.69 -5.81
N LYS A 365 -5.64 31.83 -6.97
CA LYS A 365 -6.18 31.34 -8.24
C LYS A 365 -5.93 29.84 -8.36
N PHE A 366 -6.92 29.11 -8.87
CA PHE A 366 -6.79 27.69 -9.19
C PHE A 366 -6.20 27.52 -10.60
N PRO A 367 -5.38 26.48 -10.83
CA PRO A 367 -4.91 26.13 -12.16
C PRO A 367 -6.08 25.66 -13.04
N GLU A 368 -5.92 25.78 -14.36
CA GLU A 368 -7.00 25.55 -15.30
C GLU A 368 -7.47 24.08 -15.34
N ASP A 369 -6.57 23.13 -15.11
CA ASP A 369 -6.91 21.70 -15.05
C ASP A 369 -7.79 21.36 -13.83
N LEU A 370 -7.53 21.97 -12.66
CA LEU A 370 -8.42 21.90 -11.49
C LEU A 370 -9.78 22.54 -11.78
N LYS A 371 -9.81 23.70 -12.46
CA LYS A 371 -11.09 24.34 -12.84
C LYS A 371 -11.90 23.47 -13.80
N ASN A 372 -11.24 22.86 -14.79
CA ASN A 372 -11.88 21.93 -15.72
C ASN A 372 -12.49 20.74 -14.99
N PHE A 373 -11.78 20.15 -14.03
CA PHE A 373 -12.34 19.13 -13.14
C PHE A 373 -13.56 19.64 -12.38
N LEU A 374 -13.47 20.81 -11.75
CA LEU A 374 -14.56 21.39 -10.95
C LEU A 374 -15.83 21.68 -11.78
N ARG A 375 -15.67 22.09 -13.05
CA ARG A 375 -16.77 22.29 -14.01
C ARG A 375 -17.45 20.99 -14.41
N ILE A 376 -16.76 19.86 -14.33
CA ILE A 376 -17.35 18.53 -14.58
C ILE A 376 -17.97 18.01 -13.29
N THR A 377 -17.31 18.20 -12.15
CA THR A 377 -17.76 17.71 -10.85
C THR A 377 -17.17 18.53 -9.70
N ASN A 378 -17.99 19.00 -8.76
CA ASN A 378 -17.52 19.71 -7.58
C ASN A 378 -17.05 18.73 -6.50
N GLY A 379 -15.97 18.00 -6.77
CA GLY A 379 -15.48 16.91 -5.94
C GLY A 379 -16.29 15.63 -6.11
N CYS A 380 -15.82 14.56 -5.46
CA CYS A 380 -16.41 13.24 -5.53
C CYS A 380 -16.87 12.76 -4.14
N LEU A 381 -17.71 11.73 -4.15
CA LEU A 381 -17.90 10.83 -3.02
C LEU A 381 -16.57 10.14 -2.65
N ARG A 382 -16.55 9.35 -1.58
CA ARG A 382 -15.39 8.49 -1.29
C ARG A 382 -15.09 7.58 -2.49
N VAL A 383 -13.86 7.67 -2.99
CA VAL A 383 -13.36 6.88 -4.11
C VAL A 383 -12.44 5.78 -3.64
N LYS A 384 -12.40 4.69 -4.40
CA LYS A 384 -11.48 3.57 -4.13
C LYS A 384 -10.05 4.01 -4.40
N VAL A 385 -9.14 3.76 -3.46
CA VAL A 385 -7.73 4.16 -3.52
C VAL A 385 -6.82 3.14 -2.83
N GLY A 386 -5.51 3.27 -3.03
CA GLY A 386 -4.48 2.36 -2.50
C GLY A 386 -4.20 1.15 -3.38
N SER A 387 -3.16 0.40 -3.02
CA SER A 387 -2.78 -0.82 -3.72
C SER A 387 -3.35 -2.05 -3.00
N PRO A 388 -3.93 -3.01 -3.74
CA PRO A 388 -4.48 -4.20 -3.11
C PRO A 388 -3.38 -5.06 -2.46
N PRO A 389 -3.65 -5.75 -1.34
CA PRO A 389 -4.95 -5.90 -0.67
C PRO A 389 -5.35 -4.73 0.26
N GLY A 390 -4.57 -3.65 0.35
CA GLY A 390 -4.81 -2.50 1.23
C GLY A 390 -5.73 -1.42 0.66
N GLN A 391 -6.59 -1.76 -0.31
CA GLN A 391 -7.50 -0.79 -0.91
C GLN A 391 -8.53 -0.30 0.11
N MET A 392 -8.85 0.99 0.05
CA MET A 392 -9.83 1.63 0.92
C MET A 392 -10.58 2.74 0.20
N PHE A 393 -11.66 3.24 0.81
CA PHE A 393 -12.48 4.31 0.25
C PHE A 393 -12.22 5.63 0.97
N GLN A 394 -11.75 6.61 0.22
CA GLN A 394 -11.34 7.92 0.76
C GLN A 394 -11.87 9.08 -0.08
N ARG A 395 -12.12 10.21 0.58
CA ARG A 395 -12.54 11.45 -0.07
C ARG A 395 -11.32 12.25 -0.52
N ARG A 396 -10.60 11.77 -1.55
CA ARG A 396 -9.39 12.42 -2.09
C ARG A 396 -9.67 13.62 -3.00
N LEU A 397 -10.81 13.61 -3.68
CA LEU A 397 -11.22 14.65 -4.61
C LEU A 397 -12.32 15.47 -3.94
N VAL A 398 -11.93 16.46 -3.12
CA VAL A 398 -12.90 17.22 -2.31
C VAL A 398 -13.62 18.30 -3.11
N SER A 399 -14.81 18.67 -2.64
CA SER A 399 -15.55 19.82 -3.18
C SER A 399 -14.93 21.14 -2.73
N LEU A 400 -15.28 22.24 -3.42
CA LEU A 400 -14.88 23.60 -3.07
C LEU A 400 -15.17 23.98 -1.60
N GLY A 401 -16.18 23.37 -0.99
CA GLY A 401 -16.57 23.64 0.40
C GLY A 401 -15.55 23.17 1.44
N PHE A 402 -14.72 22.18 1.09
CA PHE A 402 -13.66 21.65 1.95
C PHE A 402 -12.30 22.30 1.66
N MET A 403 -12.19 23.13 0.62
CA MET A 403 -10.94 23.80 0.31
C MET A 403 -10.75 25.02 1.20
N ALA A 404 -9.59 25.12 1.83
CA ALA A 404 -9.23 26.23 2.72
C ALA A 404 -7.75 26.59 2.57
N TRP A 405 -7.41 27.82 2.92
CA TRP A 405 -6.01 28.18 3.13
C TRP A 405 -5.59 27.70 4.50
N GLU A 406 -4.47 26.97 4.57
CA GLU A 406 -3.92 26.47 5.82
C GLU A 406 -2.42 26.69 5.92
N ASP A 407 -1.96 26.92 7.15
CA ASP A 407 -0.55 26.86 7.50
C ASP A 407 -0.12 25.42 7.83
N SER A 408 1.12 25.23 8.27
CA SER A 408 1.72 23.91 8.45
C SER A 408 1.19 23.09 9.65
N CYS A 409 0.16 23.55 10.37
CA CYS A 409 -0.25 22.95 11.65
C CYS A 409 -0.83 21.52 11.58
N PHE A 410 -1.35 21.09 10.43
CA PHE A 410 -1.88 19.73 10.21
C PHE A 410 -0.91 18.81 9.46
N MET A 411 0.28 19.32 9.12
CA MET A 411 1.30 18.56 8.43
C MET A 411 2.04 17.64 9.41
N ALA A 412 2.30 16.40 9.02
CA ALA A 412 3.15 15.51 9.81
C ALA A 412 4.61 16.00 9.80
N SER A 413 5.01 16.68 8.73
CA SER A 413 6.25 17.45 8.62
C SER A 413 5.98 18.74 7.86
N PRO A 414 6.47 19.90 8.32
CA PRO A 414 6.32 21.17 7.59
C PRO A 414 7.22 21.23 6.35
N THR A 415 8.10 20.25 6.12
CA THR A 415 9.05 20.24 5.01
C THR A 415 8.37 19.90 3.68
N PHE A 416 8.60 20.73 2.66
CA PHE A 416 8.09 20.53 1.30
C PHE A 416 9.14 19.86 0.41
N TYR A 417 8.98 18.55 0.18
CA TYR A 417 9.85 17.78 -0.70
C TYR A 417 9.36 17.80 -2.15
N LEU A 418 9.94 18.66 -2.99
CA LEU A 418 9.60 18.67 -4.43
C LEU A 418 10.21 17.45 -5.16
N LEU A 419 11.39 16.99 -4.71
CA LEU A 419 12.11 15.82 -5.23
C LEU A 419 12.52 14.90 -4.06
N PRO A 420 11.57 14.14 -3.48
CA PRO A 420 11.77 13.40 -2.22
C PRO A 420 12.82 12.26 -2.30
N ASP A 421 13.18 11.81 -3.50
CA ASP A 421 14.10 10.68 -3.70
C ASP A 421 15.57 11.10 -3.81
N ILE A 422 15.88 12.40 -3.75
CA ILE A 422 17.25 12.93 -3.72
C ILE A 422 17.85 12.85 -2.30
N ARG A 423 17.50 11.82 -1.52
CA ARG A 423 17.88 11.66 -0.09
C ARG A 423 19.39 11.55 0.16
N LYS A 424 20.19 11.36 -0.88
CA LYS A 424 21.66 11.26 -0.81
C LYS A 424 22.37 12.60 -0.89
N VAL A 425 21.64 13.69 -1.12
CA VAL A 425 22.21 15.03 -1.22
C VAL A 425 21.80 15.81 0.01
N ASP A 426 22.76 16.43 0.69
CA ASP A 426 22.50 17.33 1.80
C ASP A 426 21.69 18.53 1.28
N PHE A 427 20.39 18.50 1.55
CA PHE A 427 19.38 19.33 0.92
C PHE A 427 18.44 19.87 1.99
N ASP A 428 18.49 21.19 2.22
CA ASP A 428 17.51 21.86 3.04
C ASP A 428 16.29 22.18 2.18
N TRP A 429 15.17 21.50 2.41
CA TRP A 429 13.92 21.74 1.70
C TRP A 429 13.15 22.89 2.35
N PRO A 430 12.46 23.75 1.58
CA PRO A 430 11.70 24.83 2.18
C PRO A 430 10.52 24.26 2.98
N GLU A 431 10.10 24.98 4.01
CA GLU A 431 8.92 24.62 4.79
C GLU A 431 7.65 25.29 4.23
N PHE A 432 6.48 24.76 4.59
CA PHE A 432 5.18 25.36 4.32
C PHE A 432 4.89 26.61 5.20
N GLU A 433 5.89 27.48 5.40
CA GLU A 433 5.82 28.66 6.26
C GLU A 433 4.73 29.65 5.83
N THR A 434 4.52 29.75 4.51
CA THR A 434 3.50 30.62 3.94
C THR A 434 2.14 29.95 3.84
N GLY A 435 2.03 28.65 4.09
CA GLY A 435 0.80 27.87 3.89
C GLY A 435 0.57 27.40 2.45
N ALA A 436 -0.50 26.62 2.28
CA ALA A 436 -0.96 26.08 1.00
C ALA A 436 -2.49 25.93 1.00
N VAL A 437 -3.08 25.66 -0.16
CA VAL A 437 -4.52 25.37 -0.22
C VAL A 437 -4.74 23.91 0.13
N ALA A 438 -5.35 23.70 1.30
CA ALA A 438 -5.79 22.40 1.77
C ALA A 438 -6.95 21.86 0.94
N MET A 439 -6.86 20.59 0.55
CA MET A 439 -7.84 19.87 -0.25
C MET A 439 -8.22 18.54 0.41
N TYR A 440 -8.68 18.59 1.65
CA TYR A 440 -9.08 17.41 2.42
C TYR A 440 -10.18 17.76 3.42
N GLU A 441 -10.80 16.75 4.04
CA GLU A 441 -11.84 16.95 5.05
C GLU A 441 -11.24 17.24 6.43
N HIS A 442 -11.28 18.49 6.90
CA HIS A 442 -10.69 18.90 8.19
C HIS A 442 -11.27 18.20 9.43
N SER A 443 -12.52 17.76 9.38
CA SER A 443 -13.18 16.99 10.46
C SER A 443 -13.03 15.48 10.30
N GLY A 444 -12.47 15.02 9.19
CA GLY A 444 -12.41 13.61 8.81
C GLY A 444 -11.18 12.91 9.39
N GLN A 445 -11.30 11.61 9.62
CA GLN A 445 -10.18 10.71 9.90
C GLN A 445 -9.38 10.39 8.62
N CYS A 446 -9.10 11.39 7.78
CA CYS A 446 -8.38 11.14 6.54
C CYS A 446 -6.94 10.75 6.85
N THR A 447 -6.47 9.66 6.27
CA THR A 447 -5.07 9.22 6.43
C THR A 447 -4.15 9.85 5.39
N GLN A 448 -4.66 10.77 4.56
CA GLN A 448 -3.92 11.42 3.49
C GLN A 448 -4.39 12.86 3.30
N HIS A 449 -3.43 13.78 3.22
CA HIS A 449 -3.66 15.20 3.05
C HIS A 449 -3.13 15.62 1.70
N VAL A 450 -3.92 16.37 0.95
CA VAL A 450 -3.54 16.90 -0.37
C VAL A 450 -3.53 18.42 -0.29
N TRP A 451 -2.46 19.04 -0.75
CA TRP A 451 -2.32 20.48 -0.81
C TRP A 451 -1.99 20.95 -2.22
N MET A 452 -2.62 22.03 -2.65
CA MET A 452 -2.16 22.78 -3.82
C MET A 452 -1.14 23.81 -3.35
N VAL A 453 0.11 23.61 -3.73
CA VAL A 453 1.26 24.39 -3.28
C VAL A 453 1.41 25.65 -4.15
N PRO A 454 1.45 26.85 -3.55
CA PRO A 454 1.47 28.10 -4.30
C PRO A 454 2.83 28.34 -4.98
N GLU A 455 2.80 29.19 -6.01
CA GLU A 455 3.97 29.49 -6.84
C GLU A 455 5.19 29.97 -6.07
N ALA A 456 5.03 30.84 -5.09
CA ALA A 456 6.15 31.35 -4.31
C ALA A 456 6.98 30.22 -3.64
N LEU A 457 6.30 29.21 -3.10
CA LEU A 457 6.95 28.08 -2.44
C LEU A 457 7.55 27.10 -3.47
N VAL A 458 6.85 26.85 -4.58
CA VAL A 458 7.36 26.05 -5.70
C VAL A 458 8.64 26.64 -6.28
N GLN A 459 8.67 27.96 -6.53
CA GLN A 459 9.87 28.64 -7.05
C GLN A 459 11.01 28.61 -6.03
N THR A 460 10.73 28.74 -4.74
CA THR A 460 11.74 28.60 -3.69
C THR A 460 12.35 27.19 -3.73
N ALA A 461 11.53 26.14 -3.80
CA ALA A 461 12.03 24.77 -3.90
C ALA A 461 12.87 24.54 -5.17
N LYS A 462 12.42 25.07 -6.33
CA LYS A 462 13.15 24.99 -7.60
C LYS A 462 14.50 25.70 -7.54
N GLN A 463 14.57 26.88 -6.92
CA GLN A 463 15.82 27.59 -6.74
C GLN A 463 16.79 26.78 -5.88
N ARG A 464 16.32 26.16 -4.80
CA ARG A 464 17.18 25.28 -3.98
C ARG A 464 17.69 24.09 -4.78
N VAL A 465 16.86 23.48 -5.63
CA VAL A 465 17.29 22.40 -6.55
C VAL A 465 18.37 22.91 -7.51
N GLN A 466 18.20 24.10 -8.08
CA GLN A 466 19.17 24.70 -8.99
C GLN A 466 20.51 25.00 -8.30
N ASP A 467 20.49 25.61 -7.11
CA ASP A 467 21.70 25.92 -6.34
C ASP A 467 22.50 24.64 -6.02
N VAL A 468 21.79 23.55 -5.68
CA VAL A 468 22.39 22.24 -5.49
C VAL A 468 22.94 21.65 -6.79
N TYR A 469 22.20 21.76 -7.89
CA TYR A 469 22.63 21.28 -9.20
C TYR A 469 23.93 21.96 -9.66
N GLU A 470 24.08 23.27 -9.43
CA GLU A 470 25.27 24.03 -9.86
C GLU A 470 26.55 23.62 -9.13
N ARG A 471 26.45 23.29 -7.83
CA ARG A 471 27.58 22.85 -6.99
C ARG A 471 27.83 21.34 -7.01
N ALA A 472 26.92 20.57 -7.59
CA ALA A 472 26.96 19.11 -7.61
C ALA A 472 28.00 18.53 -8.59
N ASN A 473 28.50 17.33 -8.27
CA ASN A 473 29.27 16.50 -9.20
C ASN A 473 28.35 15.85 -10.25
N ASP A 474 28.95 15.24 -11.28
CA ASP A 474 28.19 14.66 -12.40
C ASP A 474 27.24 13.53 -11.97
N GLU A 475 27.63 12.73 -10.97
CA GLU A 475 26.78 11.67 -10.42
C GLU A 475 25.51 12.24 -9.77
N THR A 476 25.66 13.29 -8.95
CA THR A 476 24.53 13.96 -8.29
C THR A 476 23.64 14.68 -9.31
N LYS A 477 24.23 15.31 -10.32
CA LYS A 477 23.47 15.92 -11.43
C LYS A 477 22.65 14.89 -12.18
N ALA A 478 23.22 13.73 -12.47
CA ALA A 478 22.51 12.63 -13.12
C ALA A 478 21.32 12.13 -12.29
N ILE A 479 21.46 12.07 -10.96
CA ILE A 479 20.35 11.73 -10.05
C ILE A 479 19.25 12.80 -10.12
N ILE A 480 19.61 14.08 -10.04
CA ILE A 480 18.64 15.20 -10.13
C ILE A 480 17.91 15.17 -11.48
N ASP A 481 18.65 14.97 -12.57
CA ASP A 481 18.11 14.91 -13.93
C ASP A 481 17.16 13.72 -14.12
N HIS A 482 17.54 12.56 -13.57
CA HIS A 482 16.69 11.39 -13.55
C HIS A 482 15.37 11.64 -12.81
N GLU A 483 15.43 12.19 -11.60
CA GLU A 483 14.22 12.49 -10.80
C GLU A 483 13.31 13.53 -11.47
N ILE A 484 13.91 14.57 -12.07
CA ILE A 484 13.14 15.58 -12.80
C ILE A 484 12.43 14.96 -14.00
N ASN A 485 13.15 14.17 -14.81
CA ASN A 485 12.55 13.53 -15.98
C ASN A 485 11.49 12.50 -15.58
N PHE A 486 11.74 11.74 -14.52
CA PHE A 486 10.78 10.74 -14.05
C PHE A 486 9.50 11.38 -13.48
N ARG A 487 9.60 12.38 -12.61
CA ARG A 487 8.41 12.98 -11.98
C ARG A 487 7.68 13.96 -12.92
N PHE A 488 8.43 14.80 -13.61
CA PHE A 488 7.89 15.93 -14.38
C PHE A 488 7.89 15.68 -15.89
N GLY A 489 8.46 14.57 -16.36
CA GLY A 489 8.53 14.21 -17.78
C GLY A 489 9.70 14.87 -18.51
N SER A 490 10.05 16.11 -18.14
CA SER A 490 11.24 16.79 -18.67
C SER A 490 11.70 17.94 -17.76
N ARG A 491 12.92 18.43 -18.01
CA ARG A 491 13.46 19.63 -17.35
C ARG A 491 12.66 20.87 -17.69
N GLU A 492 12.18 20.99 -18.92
CA GLU A 492 11.34 22.09 -19.38
C GLU A 492 10.02 22.12 -18.59
N ALA A 493 9.34 20.98 -18.47
CA ALA A 493 8.11 20.87 -17.69
C ALA A 493 8.31 21.23 -16.21
N PHE A 494 9.42 20.76 -15.61
CA PHE A 494 9.81 21.17 -14.26
C PHE A 494 10.04 22.68 -14.14
N ASN A 495 10.69 23.30 -15.13
CA ASN A 495 10.98 24.73 -15.15
C ASN A 495 9.73 25.60 -15.41
N GLU A 496 8.77 25.12 -16.20
CA GLU A 496 7.52 25.83 -16.49
C GLU A 496 6.48 25.70 -15.38
N MET A 497 6.58 24.66 -14.54
CA MET A 497 5.66 24.45 -13.43
C MET A 497 5.67 25.65 -12.45
N THR A 498 4.48 26.22 -12.23
CA THR A 498 4.22 27.31 -11.28
C THR A 498 3.40 26.87 -10.07
N VAL A 499 2.68 25.76 -10.14
CA VAL A 499 1.89 25.19 -9.04
C VAL A 499 2.13 23.69 -9.05
N CYS A 500 2.16 23.07 -7.87
CA CYS A 500 2.19 21.61 -7.76
C CYS A 500 1.13 21.14 -6.76
N PHE A 501 0.80 19.85 -6.83
CA PHE A 501 -0.05 19.20 -5.83
C PHE A 501 0.85 18.31 -4.98
N TYR A 502 0.67 18.34 -3.67
CA TYR A 502 1.50 17.60 -2.73
C TYR A 502 0.62 16.73 -1.85
N GLN A 503 0.89 15.43 -1.83
CA GLN A 503 0.18 14.46 -1.01
C GLN A 503 1.09 13.98 0.12
N GLN A 504 0.61 14.04 1.37
CA GLN A 504 1.30 13.49 2.54
C GLN A 504 0.39 12.52 3.29
N TYR A 505 0.94 11.38 3.70
CA TYR A 505 0.23 10.39 4.51
C TYR A 505 0.28 10.78 5.99
N TRP A 506 -0.79 10.46 6.73
CA TRP A 506 -0.87 10.77 8.15
C TRP A 506 0.21 10.03 8.93
N GLY A 507 1.05 10.79 9.64
CA GLY A 507 2.16 10.27 10.42
C GLY A 507 3.43 9.98 9.62
N GLU A 508 3.43 10.25 8.31
CA GLU A 508 4.63 10.13 7.47
C GLU A 508 5.18 11.53 7.18
N ALA A 509 6.50 11.70 7.40
CA ALA A 509 7.17 12.98 7.16
C ALA A 509 7.34 13.27 5.66
N ASP A 510 7.42 12.22 4.84
CA ASP A 510 7.64 12.32 3.40
C ASP A 510 6.29 12.49 2.67
N GLY A 511 6.33 13.05 1.46
CA GLY A 511 5.17 13.19 0.60
C GLY A 511 5.52 13.08 -0.87
N GLU A 512 4.50 13.07 -1.71
CA GLU A 512 4.60 12.94 -3.16
C GLU A 512 4.16 14.25 -3.83
N ALA A 513 5.03 14.81 -4.67
CA ALA A 513 4.73 15.99 -5.47
C ALA A 513 4.27 15.59 -6.88
N PHE A 514 3.19 16.21 -7.35
CA PHE A 514 2.61 16.05 -8.66
C PHE A 514 2.69 17.39 -9.43
N PRO A 515 3.09 17.38 -10.71
CA PRO A 515 3.30 18.60 -11.48
C PRO A 515 2.02 19.37 -11.81
N SER A 516 0.85 18.74 -11.72
CA SER A 516 -0.43 19.37 -11.99
C SER A 516 -1.58 18.62 -11.30
N PHE A 517 -2.79 19.19 -11.31
CA PHE A 517 -3.98 18.51 -10.78
C PHE A 517 -4.28 17.26 -11.59
N ARG A 518 -4.13 17.34 -12.92
CA ARG A 518 -4.29 16.19 -13.81
C ARG A 518 -3.35 15.04 -13.45
N SER A 519 -2.08 15.28 -13.15
CA SER A 519 -1.16 14.21 -12.72
C SER A 519 -1.57 13.59 -11.38
N PHE A 520 -2.06 14.41 -10.44
CA PHE A 520 -2.65 13.89 -9.20
C PHE A 520 -3.93 13.06 -9.48
N LEU A 521 -4.81 13.51 -10.37
CA LEU A 521 -5.99 12.75 -10.78
C LEU A 521 -5.61 11.41 -11.42
N ASN A 522 -4.62 11.39 -12.32
CA ASN A 522 -4.10 10.15 -12.91
C ASN A 522 -3.69 9.15 -11.82
N ARG A 523 -3.02 9.62 -10.75
CA ARG A 523 -2.67 8.77 -9.60
C ARG A 523 -3.89 8.21 -8.87
N VAL A 524 -4.93 9.03 -8.65
CA VAL A 524 -6.18 8.57 -8.02
C VAL A 524 -6.89 7.52 -8.88
N VAL A 525 -7.00 7.75 -10.20
CA VAL A 525 -7.60 6.78 -11.14
C VAL A 525 -6.78 5.49 -11.18
N TYR A 526 -5.45 5.61 -11.27
CA TYR A 526 -4.52 4.50 -11.26
C TYR A 526 -4.78 3.55 -10.09
N GLU A 527 -4.86 4.11 -8.88
CA GLU A 527 -5.06 3.37 -7.64
C GLU A 527 -6.47 2.76 -7.49
N SER A 528 -7.49 3.34 -8.12
CA SER A 528 -8.88 2.87 -8.02
C SER A 528 -9.14 1.49 -8.65
N ARG A 529 -8.29 1.08 -9.61
CA ARG A 529 -8.46 -0.14 -10.40
C ARG A 529 -8.44 -1.42 -9.55
N THR A 530 -9.23 -2.42 -9.93
CA THR A 530 -9.30 -3.71 -9.22
C THR A 530 -8.16 -4.65 -9.63
N MET A 531 -7.85 -5.66 -8.80
CA MET A 531 -6.81 -6.65 -9.14
C MET A 531 -7.09 -7.41 -10.44
N GLN A 532 -8.36 -7.71 -10.71
CA GLN A 532 -8.80 -8.42 -11.92
C GLN A 532 -8.47 -7.65 -13.21
N GLN A 533 -8.49 -6.31 -13.15
CA GLN A 533 -8.10 -5.46 -14.26
C GLN A 533 -6.57 -5.41 -14.46
N ARG A 534 -5.79 -5.93 -13.51
CA ARG A 534 -4.34 -5.73 -13.42
C ARG A 534 -3.51 -7.02 -13.54
N SER A 535 -4.14 -8.20 -13.53
CA SER A 535 -3.48 -9.52 -13.66
C SER A 535 -4.16 -10.37 -14.73
N PRO A 536 -3.41 -11.04 -15.63
CA PRO A 536 -4.00 -11.92 -16.64
C PRO A 536 -4.52 -13.26 -16.09
N LEU A 537 -4.05 -13.67 -14.91
CA LEU A 537 -4.47 -14.92 -14.29
C LEU A 537 -5.74 -14.72 -13.45
N LYS A 538 -6.83 -15.40 -13.84
CA LYS A 538 -8.05 -15.52 -13.05
C LYS A 538 -7.92 -16.75 -12.14
N LEU A 539 -7.79 -16.54 -10.83
CA LEU A 539 -7.71 -17.66 -9.89
C LEU A 539 -9.11 -18.15 -9.50
N PRO A 540 -9.27 -19.44 -9.18
CA PRO A 540 -10.56 -20.05 -8.84
C PRO A 540 -11.13 -19.63 -7.47
N PHE A 541 -10.45 -18.75 -6.73
CA PHE A 541 -10.84 -18.27 -5.40
C PHE A 541 -11.41 -16.84 -5.43
N GLU A 542 -11.96 -16.44 -6.58
CA GLU A 542 -12.71 -15.21 -6.77
C GLU A 542 -14.18 -15.49 -7.06
#